data_AF-A0A1G1XV69-F1
#
_entry.id   AF-A0A1G1XV69-F1
#
_cell.length_a   1.000
_cell.length_b   1.000
_cell.length_c   1.000
_cell.angle_alpha   90.00
_cell.angle_beta   90.00
_cell.angle_gamma   90.00
#
_symmetry.space_group_name_H-M   'P 1'
#
loop_
_entity.id
_entity.type
_entity.pdbx_description
1 polymer ?
#
loop_
_entity_poly.entity_id
_entity_poly.type
_entity_poly.pdbx_seq_one_letter_code
_entity_poly.pdbx_strand_id
1 'polypeptide(L)'
;MIDTQFKLEDVFSIEGRGIVLAGTVLGNQISIGDELIFDNEKYRISGIEAKNQMKQIATTGENVGILVAGAELKYNFFKQRKGQILTFKANN
;
A
#
# COMPACT_ATOMS: atom_id res chain seq x y z
N MET A 1 -18.24 2.52 1.22
CA MET A 1 -16.81 2.28 0.95
C MET A 1 -16.38 1.15 1.86
N ILE A 2 -15.72 0.13 1.32
CA ILE A 2 -15.27 -1.03 2.11
C ILE A 2 -13.79 -0.83 2.37
N ASP A 3 -13.41 -0.80 3.65
CA ASP A 3 -12.03 -0.67 4.07
C ASP A 3 -11.32 -2.03 3.90
N THR A 4 -10.09 -2.00 3.38
CA THR A 4 -9.25 -3.16 3.16
C THR A 4 -8.04 -3.11 4.08
N GLN A 5 -7.80 -4.20 4.82
CA GLN A 5 -6.63 -4.33 5.69
C GLN A 5 -5.43 -4.91 4.95
N PHE A 6 -4.24 -4.40 5.26
CA PHE A 6 -2.97 -4.84 4.67
C PHE A 6 -1.91 -5.02 5.76
N LYS A 7 -1.34 -6.22 5.87
CA LYS A 7 -0.24 -6.48 6.80
C LYS A 7 1.07 -6.01 6.20
N LEU A 8 1.66 -4.97 6.78
CA LEU A 8 2.94 -4.43 6.33
C LEU A 8 4.10 -5.35 6.73
N GLU A 9 4.93 -5.76 5.79
CA GLU A 9 6.09 -6.63 6.03
C GLU A 9 7.40 -5.89 5.79
N ASP A 10 7.48 -5.10 4.71
CA ASP A 10 8.64 -4.25 4.43
C ASP A 10 8.25 -2.94 3.74
N VAL A 11 9.21 -2.00 3.68
CA VAL A 11 9.07 -0.68 3.08
C VAL A 11 10.32 -0.37 2.27
N PHE A 12 10.13 -0.01 1.01
CA PHE A 12 11.17 0.42 0.10
C PHE A 12 10.89 1.85 -0.38
N SER A 13 11.93 2.61 -0.72
CA SER A 13 11.78 3.91 -1.36
C SER A 13 12.21 3.78 -2.82
N ILE A 14 11.43 4.37 -3.73
CA ILE A 14 11.80 4.52 -5.13
C ILE A 14 11.89 6.03 -5.40
N GLU A 15 13.11 6.51 -5.62
CA GLU A 15 13.38 7.92 -5.86
C GLU A 15 12.51 8.47 -6.99
N GLY A 16 11.82 9.59 -6.71
CA GLY A 16 10.93 10.26 -7.67
C GLY A 16 9.60 9.56 -7.95
N ARG A 17 9.29 8.43 -7.30
CA ARG A 17 8.03 7.68 -7.49
C ARG A 17 7.20 7.50 -6.22
N GLY A 18 7.83 7.39 -5.06
CA GLY A 18 7.15 7.16 -3.80
C GLY A 18 7.80 6.09 -2.95
N ILE A 19 7.01 5.51 -2.05
CA ILE A 19 7.40 4.36 -1.24
C ILE A 19 6.60 3.13 -1.66
N VAL A 20 7.23 1.96 -1.59
CA VAL A 20 6.56 0.68 -1.75
C VAL A 20 6.32 0.08 -0.38
N LEU A 21 5.05 -0.20 -0.09
CA LEU A 21 4.61 -0.97 1.08
C LEU A 21 4.45 -2.42 0.64
N ALA A 22 5.38 -3.29 1.04
CA ALA A 22 5.34 -4.71 0.73
C ALA A 22 4.65 -5.47 1.86
N GLY A 23 3.77 -6.41 1.52
CA GLY A 23 2.96 -7.10 2.51
C GLY A 23 1.77 -7.86 1.95
N THR A 24 0.91 -8.31 2.84
CA THR A 24 -0.20 -9.23 2.52
C THR A 24 -1.56 -8.58 2.68
N VAL A 25 -2.42 -8.68 1.66
CA VAL A 25 -3.82 -8.21 1.72
C VAL A 25 -4.63 -9.15 2.62
N LEU A 26 -5.33 -8.60 3.63
CA LEU A 26 -6.07 -9.39 4.63
C LEU A 26 -7.58 -9.47 4.38
N GLY A 27 -8.14 -8.64 3.49
CA GLY A 27 -9.57 -8.65 3.18
C GLY A 27 -9.90 -7.90 1.88
N ASN A 28 -11.05 -8.20 1.28
CA ASN A 28 -11.55 -7.56 0.05
C ASN A 28 -10.47 -7.46 -1.06
N GLN A 29 -10.32 -6.26 -1.63
CA GLN A 29 -9.35 -5.93 -2.66
C GLN A 29 -8.77 -4.51 -2.47
N ILE A 30 -7.62 -4.26 -3.08
CA ILE A 30 -6.98 -2.96 -3.22
C ILE A 30 -6.75 -2.71 -4.71
N SER A 31 -7.11 -1.54 -5.22
CA SER A 31 -6.99 -1.18 -6.63
C SER A 31 -6.07 0.03 -6.81
N ILE A 32 -5.44 0.16 -7.98
CA ILE A 32 -4.77 1.43 -8.34
C ILE A 32 -5.82 2.54 -8.33
N GLY A 33 -5.50 3.67 -7.69
CA GLY A 33 -6.41 4.80 -7.49
C GLY A 33 -7.02 4.87 -6.10
N ASP A 34 -7.02 3.76 -5.35
CA ASP A 34 -7.43 3.74 -3.94
C ASP A 34 -6.49 4.58 -3.06
N GLU A 35 -6.94 4.87 -1.84
CA GLU A 35 -6.21 5.68 -0.88
C GLU A 35 -5.75 4.85 0.32
N LEU A 36 -4.48 4.99 0.69
CA LEU A 36 -4.00 4.64 2.03
C LEU A 36 -4.41 5.76 2.98
N ILE A 37 -5.13 5.40 4.06
CA ILE A 37 -5.46 6.34 5.12
C ILE A 37 -4.54 6.08 6.29
N PHE A 38 -3.74 7.08 6.64
CA PHE A 38 -2.72 6.90 7.65
C PHE A 38 -2.35 8.22 8.31
N ASP A 39 -2.45 8.26 9.64
CA ASP A 39 -2.18 9.45 10.45
C ASP A 39 -2.93 10.71 9.97
N ASN A 40 -4.22 10.56 9.64
CA ASN A 40 -5.09 11.58 9.06
C ASN A 40 -4.64 12.13 7.69
N GLU A 41 -3.61 11.56 7.08
CA GLU A 41 -3.18 11.86 5.71
C GLU A 41 -3.71 10.79 4.74
N LYS A 42 -3.94 11.23 3.50
CA LYS A 42 -4.37 10.39 2.39
C LYS A 42 -3.23 10.26 1.40
N TYR A 43 -2.92 9.04 1.02
CA TYR A 43 -1.93 8.79 -0.02
C TYR A 43 -2.51 7.93 -1.12
N ARG A 44 -2.36 8.38 -2.36
CA ARG A 44 -2.88 7.66 -3.53
C ARG A 44 -2.00 6.47 -3.87
N ILE A 45 -2.63 5.34 -4.16
CA ILE A 45 -1.97 4.17 -4.73
C ILE A 45 -1.76 4.40 -6.23
N SER A 46 -0.50 4.37 -6.67
CA SER A 46 -0.11 4.59 -8.07
C SER A 46 0.40 3.32 -8.76
N GLY A 47 0.55 2.21 -8.04
CA GLY A 47 0.98 0.95 -8.61
C GLY A 47 0.81 -0.21 -7.64
N ILE A 48 0.57 -1.40 -8.20
CA ILE A 48 0.53 -2.66 -7.48
C ILE A 48 1.39 -3.65 -8.26
N GLU A 49 2.32 -4.31 -7.58
CA GLU A 49 3.17 -5.34 -8.17
C GLU A 49 3.09 -6.64 -7.37
N ALA A 50 2.95 -7.76 -8.07
CA ALA A 50 2.99 -9.09 -7.47
C ALA A 50 3.76 -10.04 -8.39
N LYS A 51 4.73 -10.79 -7.86
CA LYS A 51 5.50 -11.80 -8.61
C LYS A 51 6.10 -11.27 -9.93
N ASN A 52 6.72 -10.08 -9.89
CA ASN A 52 7.30 -9.39 -11.05
C ASN A 52 6.27 -9.00 -12.14
N GLN A 53 5.00 -8.85 -11.78
CA GLN A 53 3.93 -8.43 -12.68
C GLN A 53 3.18 -7.24 -12.10
N MET A 54 2.92 -6.25 -12.94
CA MET A 54 2.04 -5.13 -12.59
C MET A 54 0.59 -5.60 -12.59
N LYS A 55 -0.17 -5.18 -11.57
CA LYS A 55 -1.60 -5.48 -11.43
C LYS A 55 -2.40 -4.21 -11.27
N GLN A 56 -3.65 -4.26 -11.71
CA GLN A 56 -4.64 -3.22 -11.42
C GLN A 56 -5.28 -3.41 -10.04
N ILE A 57 -5.33 -4.66 -9.55
CA ILE A 57 -6.02 -5.07 -8.32
C ILE A 57 -5.18 -6.13 -7.58
N ALA A 58 -5.09 -6.01 -6.26
CA ALA A 58 -4.63 -7.05 -5.34
C ALA A 58 -5.81 -7.53 -4.48
N THR A 59 -5.88 -8.83 -4.24
CA THR A 59 -6.99 -9.49 -3.53
C THR A 59 -6.50 -10.18 -2.26
N THR A 60 -7.44 -10.54 -1.39
CA THR A 60 -7.17 -11.20 -0.11
C THR A 60 -6.21 -12.40 -0.25
N GLY A 61 -5.19 -12.45 0.60
CA GLY A 61 -4.17 -13.50 0.62
C GLY A 61 -2.97 -13.25 -0.30
N GLU A 62 -3.02 -12.27 -1.20
CA GLU A 62 -1.89 -11.94 -2.06
C GLU A 62 -0.83 -11.14 -1.30
N ASN A 63 0.44 -11.54 -1.47
CA ASN A 63 1.61 -10.76 -1.07
C ASN A 63 2.03 -9.87 -2.25
N VAL A 64 1.98 -8.56 -2.04
CA VAL A 64 2.15 -7.55 -3.10
C VAL A 64 2.97 -6.36 -2.61
N GLY A 65 3.61 -5.65 -3.53
CA GLY A 65 4.14 -4.32 -3.33
C GLY A 65 3.12 -3.27 -3.75
N ILE A 66 2.76 -2.35 -2.85
CA ILE A 66 1.86 -1.22 -3.12
C ILE A 66 2.70 0.04 -3.21
N LEU A 67 2.77 0.66 -4.39
CA LEU A 67 3.42 1.95 -4.57
C LEU A 67 2.47 3.08 -4.16
N VAL A 68 2.93 3.86 -3.18
CA VAL A 68 2.24 5.02 -2.63
C VAL A 68 2.99 6.29 -3.05
N ALA A 69 2.33 7.11 -3.87
CA ALA A 69 2.94 8.32 -4.44
C ALA A 69 3.06 9.45 -3.40
N GLY A 70 4.16 10.21 -3.46
CA GLY A 70 4.36 11.41 -2.63
C GLY A 70 4.60 11.16 -1.14
N ALA A 71 4.92 9.92 -0.77
CA ALA A 71 5.11 9.49 0.63
C ALA A 71 6.58 9.28 1.01
N GLU A 72 7.55 9.76 0.22
CA GLU A 72 8.99 9.57 0.44
C GLU A 72 9.44 10.08 1.82
N LEU A 73 8.94 11.24 2.26
CA LEU A 73 9.24 11.80 3.58
C LEU A 73 8.74 10.92 4.74
N LYS A 74 7.82 9.99 4.47
CA LYS A 74 7.23 9.08 5.45
C LYS A 74 7.95 7.72 5.48
N TYR A 75 8.99 7.51 4.67
CA TYR A 75 9.72 6.24 4.58
C TYR A 75 10.10 5.67 5.95
N ASN A 76 10.83 6.42 6.77
CA ASN A 76 11.28 5.95 8.09
C ASN A 76 10.10 5.67 9.04
N PHE A 77 9.02 6.41 8.90
CA PHE A 77 7.83 6.28 9.73
C PHE A 77 7.04 5.00 9.40
N PHE A 78 6.93 4.64 8.12
CA PHE A 78 6.39 3.33 7.72
C PHE A 78 7.35 2.19 8.04
N LYS A 79 8.67 2.40 7.90
CA LYS A 79 9.68 1.39 8.23
C LYS A 79 9.64 0.95 9.70
N GLN A 80 9.29 1.86 10.61
CA GLN A 80 9.09 1.55 12.03
C GLN A 80 7.79 0.78 12.32
N ARG A 81 6.89 0.66 11.34
CA ARG A 81 5.58 -0.01 11.46
C ARG A 81 5.53 -1.38 10.81
N LYS A 82 6.67 -1.94 10.39
CA LYS A 82 6.73 -3.34 9.95
C LYS A 82 6.03 -4.25 10.96
N GLY A 83 5.19 -5.16 10.47
CA GLY A 83 4.34 -6.04 11.24
C GLY A 83 2.95 -5.47 11.60
N GLN A 84 2.70 -4.18 11.41
CA GLN A 84 1.40 -3.57 11.69
C GLN A 84 0.41 -3.74 10.53
N ILE A 85 -0.88 -3.54 10.83
CA ILE A 85 -1.96 -3.54 9.84
C ILE A 85 -2.24 -2.10 9.42
N LEU A 86 -2.22 -1.86 8.12
CA LEU A 86 -2.63 -0.61 7.49
C LEU A 86 -4.05 -0.74 6.92
N THR A 87 -4.73 0.40 6.76
CA THR A 87 -6.08 0.45 6.19
C THR A 87 -6.08 1.23 4.89
N PHE A 88 -6.58 0.58 3.84
CA PHE A 88 -6.79 1.15 2.52
C PHE A 88 -8.29 1.37 2.30
N LYS A 89 -8.65 2.45 1.61
CA LYS A 89 -10.02 2.79 1.28
C LYS A 89 -10.20 2.86 -0.23
N ALA A 90 -11.27 2.25 -0.71
CA ALA A 90 -11.72 2.40 -2.09
C ALA A 90 -11.99 3.88 -2.38
N ASN A 91 -11.39 4.38 -3.47
CA ASN A 91 -11.66 5.73 -3.95
C ASN A 91 -12.82 5.66 -4.96
N ASN A 92 -14.03 6.04 -4.52
CA ASN A 92 -15.22 6.09 -5.38
C ASN A 92 -15.29 7.43 -6.14
#